data_AF-A0A4D7CSF1-F1
#
_entry.id   AF-A0A4D7CSF1-F1
#
_cell.length_a   1.000
_cell.length_b   1.000
_cell.length_c   1.000
_cell.angle_alpha   90.00
_cell.angle_beta   90.00
_cell.angle_gamma   90.00
#
_symmetry.space_group_name_H-M   'P 1'
#
loop_
_entity.id
_entity.type
_entity.pdbx_description
1 polymer ?
#
loop_
_entity_poly.entity_id
_entity_poly.type
_entity_poly.pdbx_seq_one_letter_code
_entity_poly.pdbx_strand_id
1 'polypeptide(L)'
;MEKSVKLYAINELIKQGIKVVKVAYLAVCIINYLGELVMSDFVTDRFFGKKHYKLKIYQSLLSLSMWFLVVAPVVITLNSIYFKVKPLTFIQWKYREGFKMYHTVVDFLLVALVVFLVVGLLLTLRNNYMIKNYYKKQVTYDEKRVAGKAALLEEVYTERFGSVQERQAVKYYSISEEKNFDASFVSDLYQDGGF
;
A
#
# COMPACT_ATOMS: atom_id res chain seq x y z
N MET A 1 -14.68 -50.98 -7.36
CA MET A 1 -13.37 -50.65 -6.75
C MET A 1 -12.78 -49.33 -7.25
N GLU A 2 -12.90 -48.96 -8.53
CA GLU A 2 -12.31 -47.72 -9.05
C GLU A 2 -12.92 -46.43 -8.47
N LYS A 3 -14.23 -46.43 -8.20
CA LYS A 3 -14.96 -45.27 -7.66
C LYS A 3 -14.59 -44.93 -6.20
N SER A 4 -14.24 -45.93 -5.40
CA SER A 4 -13.81 -45.76 -4.00
C SER A 4 -12.38 -45.23 -3.88
N VAL A 5 -11.49 -45.61 -4.80
CA VAL A 5 -10.11 -45.10 -4.85
C VAL A 5 -10.08 -43.62 -5.25
N LYS A 6 -10.92 -43.22 -6.21
CA LYS A 6 -11.08 -41.80 -6.60
C LYS A 6 -11.62 -40.94 -5.46
N LEU A 7 -12.58 -41.44 -4.67
CA LEU A 7 -13.12 -40.74 -3.51
C LEU A 7 -12.06 -40.54 -2.40
N TYR A 8 -11.24 -41.57 -2.15
CA TYR A 8 -10.16 -41.50 -1.16
C TYR A 8 -9.08 -40.48 -1.54
N ALA A 9 -8.66 -40.47 -2.81
CA ALA A 9 -7.68 -39.49 -3.31
C ALA A 9 -8.19 -38.04 -3.22
N ILE A 10 -9.48 -37.81 -3.49
CA ILE A 10 -10.11 -36.48 -3.36
C ILE A 10 -10.11 -36.02 -1.90
N ASN A 11 -10.46 -36.90 -0.95
CA ASN A 11 -10.46 -36.56 0.47
C ASN A 11 -9.06 -36.23 1.00
N GLU A 12 -8.02 -36.95 0.56
CA GLU A 12 -6.64 -36.63 0.92
C GLU A 12 -6.18 -35.28 0.34
N LEU A 13 -6.55 -34.97 -0.91
CA LEU A 13 -6.26 -33.66 -1.51
C LEU A 13 -6.96 -32.52 -0.78
N ILE A 14 -8.22 -32.70 -0.37
CA ILE A 14 -8.97 -31.72 0.42
C ILE A 14 -8.30 -31.51 1.79
N LYS A 15 -7.87 -32.58 2.44
CA LYS A 15 -7.21 -32.52 3.76
C LYS A 15 -5.85 -31.81 3.69
N GLN A 16 -5.09 -32.04 2.62
CA GLN A 16 -3.84 -31.31 2.35
C GLN A 16 -4.11 -29.83 2.04
N GLY A 17 -5.11 -29.52 1.22
CA GLY A 17 -5.53 -28.14 0.93
C GLY A 17 -5.93 -27.38 2.19
N ILE A 18 -6.75 -27.98 3.05
CA ILE A 18 -7.15 -27.38 4.34
C ILE A 18 -5.94 -27.13 5.24
N LYS A 19 -4.96 -28.04 5.28
CA LYS A 19 -3.74 -27.87 6.07
C LYS A 19 -2.91 -26.69 5.58
N VAL A 20 -2.75 -26.54 4.25
CA VAL A 20 -2.04 -25.40 3.65
C VAL A 20 -2.76 -24.09 3.93
N VAL A 21 -4.09 -24.05 3.79
CA VAL A 21 -4.90 -22.85 4.08
C VAL A 21 -4.79 -22.46 5.56
N LYS A 22 -4.82 -23.43 6.48
CA LYS A 22 -4.66 -23.16 7.93
C LYS A 22 -3.28 -22.60 8.26
N VAL A 23 -2.22 -23.14 7.65
CA VAL A 23 -0.84 -22.65 7.84
C VAL A 23 -0.69 -21.23 7.27
N ALA A 24 -1.25 -20.97 6.09
CA ALA A 24 -1.25 -19.63 5.50
C ALA A 24 -2.04 -18.62 6.34
N TYR A 25 -3.22 -18.99 6.83
CA TYR A 25 -4.02 -18.14 7.72
C TYR A 25 -3.29 -17.84 9.03
N LEU A 26 -2.66 -18.85 9.64
CA LEU A 26 -1.87 -18.66 10.87
C LEU A 26 -0.68 -17.75 10.62
N ALA A 27 0.02 -17.89 9.48
CA ALA A 27 1.11 -17.01 9.10
C ALA A 27 0.64 -15.56 8.91
N VAL A 28 -0.51 -15.34 8.27
CA VAL A 28 -1.11 -14.00 8.10
C VAL A 28 -1.53 -13.41 9.45
N CYS A 29 -2.13 -14.20 10.35
CA CYS A 29 -2.45 -13.75 11.71
C CYS A 29 -1.19 -13.37 12.50
N ILE A 30 -0.11 -14.16 12.39
CA ILE A 30 1.17 -13.86 13.05
C ILE A 30 1.76 -12.56 12.48
N ILE A 31 1.73 -12.36 11.16
CA ILE A 31 2.22 -11.14 10.51
C ILE A 31 1.40 -9.92 10.95
N ASN A 32 0.07 -10.03 11.00
CA ASN A 32 -0.80 -8.93 11.44
C ASN A 32 -0.60 -8.60 12.92
N TYR A 33 -0.50 -9.62 13.78
CA TYR A 33 -0.23 -9.43 15.22
C TYR A 33 1.16 -8.84 15.46
N LEU A 34 2.16 -9.25 14.69
CA LEU A 34 3.50 -8.64 14.71
C LEU A 34 3.45 -7.20 14.21
N GLY A 35 2.63 -6.90 13.20
CA GLY A 35 2.40 -5.54 12.69
C GLY A 35 1.75 -4.61 13.73
N GLU A 36 0.73 -5.08 14.45
CA GLU A 36 0.09 -4.33 15.54
C GLU A 36 1.04 -4.11 16.73
N LEU A 37 1.83 -5.12 17.10
CA LEU A 37 2.84 -5.01 18.16
C LEU A 37 3.91 -3.97 17.81
N VAL A 38 4.33 -3.91 16.54
CA VAL A 38 5.30 -2.93 16.05
C VAL A 38 4.69 -1.52 15.90
N MET A 39 3.40 -1.41 15.53
CA MET A 39 2.69 -0.14 15.36
C MET A 39 2.56 0.68 16.65
N SER A 40 2.43 0.05 17.81
CA SER A 40 2.32 0.79 19.08
C SER A 40 3.62 1.47 19.52
N ASP A 41 4.79 1.01 19.02
CA ASP A 41 6.11 1.62 19.26
C ASP A 41 6.48 2.65 18.16
N PHE A 42 5.71 2.74 17.07
CA PHE A 42 5.95 3.68 15.95
C PHE A 42 5.54 5.14 16.27
N VAL A 43 4.69 5.36 17.27
CA VAL A 43 4.23 6.71 17.64
C VAL A 43 5.37 7.56 18.21
N THR A 44 6.42 6.93 18.77
CA THR A 44 7.66 7.60 19.16
C THR A 44 8.88 6.70 18.93
N ASP A 45 9.43 6.70 17.71
CA ASP A 45 10.65 5.95 17.43
C ASP A 45 11.86 6.53 18.20
N ARG A 46 12.49 5.68 19.01
CA ARG A 46 13.70 5.99 19.80
C ARG A 46 14.88 6.40 18.93
N PHE A 47 14.91 5.99 17.65
CA PHE A 47 15.89 6.44 16.67
C PHE A 47 15.79 7.96 16.44
N PHE A 48 14.62 8.57 16.40
CA PHE A 48 14.49 10.03 16.19
C PHE A 48 14.55 10.85 17.49
N GLY A 49 14.52 10.19 18.66
CA GLY A 49 14.65 10.83 19.97
C GLY A 49 16.00 11.53 20.23
N LYS A 50 15.99 12.46 21.18
CA LYS A 50 17.22 13.11 21.70
C LYS A 50 18.02 12.11 22.57
N LYS A 51 19.37 12.19 22.52
CA LYS A 51 20.36 11.42 23.33
C LYS A 51 20.63 9.93 22.97
N HIS A 52 19.90 9.29 22.05
CA HIS A 52 20.14 7.87 21.67
C HIS A 52 21.23 7.65 20.60
N TYR A 53 22.43 8.22 20.76
CA TYR A 53 23.48 8.16 19.72
C TYR A 53 23.96 6.74 19.39
N LYS A 54 24.08 5.85 20.39
CA LYS A 54 24.50 4.45 20.19
C LYS A 54 23.51 3.68 19.31
N LEU A 55 22.21 3.85 19.56
CA LEU A 55 21.15 3.21 18.78
C LEU A 55 21.13 3.71 17.34
N LYS A 56 21.27 5.03 17.16
CA LYS A 56 21.36 5.66 15.84
C LYS A 56 22.50 5.11 15.00
N ILE A 57 23.70 5.02 15.59
CA ILE A 57 24.88 4.50 14.88
C ILE A 57 24.69 3.03 14.54
N TYR A 58 24.24 2.20 15.49
CA TYR A 58 24.03 0.77 15.24
C TYR A 58 23.01 0.51 14.14
N GLN A 59 21.84 1.14 14.22
CA GLN A 59 20.78 0.97 13.21
C GLN A 59 21.19 1.52 11.84
N SER A 60 21.93 2.63 11.81
CA SER A 60 22.44 3.19 10.55
C SER A 60 23.49 2.27 9.91
N LEU A 61 24.42 1.72 10.69
CA LEU A 61 25.42 0.77 10.20
C LEU A 61 24.77 -0.54 9.76
N LEU A 62 23.79 -1.06 10.52
CA LEU A 62 23.04 -2.25 10.14
C LEU A 62 22.28 -2.02 8.83
N SER A 63 21.60 -0.89 8.70
CA SER A 63 20.90 -0.50 7.47
C SER A 63 21.86 -0.41 6.29
N LEU A 64 22.99 0.27 6.45
CA LEU A 64 24.04 0.36 5.43
C LEU A 64 24.62 -1.01 5.07
N SER A 65 24.77 -1.92 6.05
CA SER A 65 25.22 -3.29 5.79
C SER A 65 24.20 -4.11 5.00
N MET A 66 22.90 -3.93 5.27
CA MET A 66 21.83 -4.59 4.52
C MET A 66 21.79 -4.12 3.07
N TRP A 67 22.13 -2.86 2.80
CA TRP A 67 22.30 -2.37 1.44
C TRP A 67 23.37 -3.13 0.66
N PHE A 68 24.45 -3.58 1.30
CA PHE A 68 25.44 -4.44 0.62
C PHE A 68 24.84 -5.78 0.22
N LEU A 69 23.98 -6.38 1.03
CA LEU A 69 23.31 -7.65 0.67
C LEU A 69 22.38 -7.49 -0.54
N VAL A 70 21.74 -6.33 -0.68
CA VAL A 70 20.87 -6.02 -1.82
C VAL A 70 21.67 -5.66 -3.08
N VAL A 71 22.73 -4.86 -2.93
CA VAL A 71 23.51 -4.32 -4.05
C VAL A 71 24.52 -5.34 -4.59
N ALA A 72 25.11 -6.16 -3.72
CA ALA A 72 26.10 -7.16 -4.12
C ALA A 72 25.63 -8.10 -5.26
N PRO A 73 24.46 -8.75 -5.21
CA PRO A 73 24.02 -9.62 -6.31
C PRO A 73 23.83 -8.86 -7.62
N VAL A 74 23.37 -7.59 -7.57
CA VAL A 74 23.24 -6.73 -8.76
C VAL A 74 24.61 -6.44 -9.36
N VAL A 75 25.57 -6.00 -8.55
CA VAL A 75 26.94 -5.70 -8.99
C VAL A 75 27.63 -6.94 -9.56
N ILE A 76 27.50 -8.09 -8.90
CA ILE A 76 28.08 -9.36 -9.37
C ILE A 76 27.47 -9.75 -10.72
N THR A 77 26.15 -9.62 -10.87
CA THR A 77 25.44 -9.97 -12.12
C THR A 77 25.86 -9.04 -13.27
N LEU A 78 25.86 -7.73 -13.05
CA LEU A 78 26.30 -6.75 -14.05
C LEU A 78 27.77 -6.98 -14.45
N ASN A 79 28.64 -7.21 -13.47
CA ASN A 79 30.05 -7.44 -13.74
C ASN A 79 30.28 -8.74 -14.52
N SER A 80 29.46 -9.77 -14.26
CA SER A 80 29.52 -11.06 -14.98
C SER A 80 29.05 -10.97 -16.42
N ILE A 81 28.11 -10.07 -16.73
CA ILE A 81 27.53 -9.92 -18.08
C ILE A 81 28.38 -9.00 -18.96
N TYR A 82 28.79 -7.84 -18.45
CA TYR A 82 29.37 -6.78 -19.27
C TYR A 82 30.89 -6.85 -19.42
N PHE A 83 31.62 -7.44 -18.47
CA PHE A 83 33.08 -7.51 -18.53
C PHE A 83 33.55 -8.92 -18.88
N LYS A 84 34.40 -9.04 -19.92
CA LYS A 84 35.01 -10.32 -20.32
C LYS A 84 35.69 -10.98 -19.12
N VAL A 85 35.47 -12.30 -18.97
CA VAL A 85 35.97 -13.12 -17.86
C VAL A 85 37.47 -12.90 -17.71
N LYS A 86 37.87 -12.20 -16.65
CA LYS A 86 39.27 -12.14 -16.23
C LYS A 86 39.45 -13.26 -15.19
N PRO A 87 40.49 -14.10 -15.31
CA PRO A 87 40.62 -15.30 -14.48
C PRO A 87 40.76 -15.04 -12.97
N LEU A 88 40.99 -13.79 -12.54
CA LEU A 88 41.35 -13.43 -11.16
C LEU A 88 40.34 -12.53 -10.40
N THR A 89 39.11 -12.34 -10.89
CA THR A 89 38.14 -11.47 -10.17
C THR A 89 37.12 -12.26 -9.36
N PHE A 90 37.02 -11.95 -8.05
CA PHE A 90 36.05 -12.55 -7.11
C PHE A 90 34.60 -12.06 -7.31
N ILE A 91 34.39 -11.04 -8.15
CA ILE A 91 33.10 -10.35 -8.34
C ILE A 91 32.43 -10.82 -9.66
N GLN A 92 32.71 -12.04 -10.11
CA GLN A 92 32.16 -12.58 -11.37
C GLN A 92 31.75 -14.04 -11.21
N TRP A 93 30.74 -14.45 -11.98
CA TRP A 93 30.35 -15.85 -12.09
C TRP A 93 31.42 -16.63 -12.83
N LYS A 94 32.02 -17.61 -12.13
CA LYS A 94 33.01 -18.50 -12.74
C LYS A 94 32.38 -19.65 -13.51
N TYR A 95 31.09 -19.93 -13.28
CA TYR A 95 30.43 -21.12 -13.77
C TYR A 95 29.43 -20.83 -14.89
N ARG A 96 29.46 -21.66 -15.95
CA ARG A 96 28.69 -21.46 -17.19
C ARG A 96 27.17 -21.55 -16.98
N GLU A 97 26.71 -22.24 -15.95
CA GLU A 97 25.28 -22.35 -15.65
C GLU A 97 24.67 -21.04 -15.13
N GLY A 98 25.47 -20.15 -14.51
CA GLY A 98 24.97 -18.84 -14.09
C GLY A 98 24.41 -18.05 -15.27
N PHE A 99 25.13 -18.04 -16.40
CA PHE A 99 24.67 -17.37 -17.63
C PHE A 99 23.38 -17.97 -18.18
N LYS A 100 23.23 -19.31 -18.16
CA LYS A 100 21.98 -19.96 -18.57
C LYS A 100 20.81 -19.56 -17.67
N MET A 101 21.02 -19.59 -16.34
CA MET A 101 20.02 -19.20 -15.36
C MET A 101 19.59 -17.75 -15.52
N TYR A 102 20.54 -16.84 -15.77
CA TYR A 102 20.25 -15.43 -16.05
C TYR A 102 19.30 -15.25 -17.23
N HIS A 103 19.62 -15.86 -18.38
CA HIS A 103 18.77 -15.75 -19.56
C HIS A 103 17.37 -16.31 -19.30
N THR A 104 17.25 -17.48 -18.66
CA THR A 104 15.94 -18.04 -18.29
C THR A 104 15.12 -17.11 -17.39
N VAL A 105 15.75 -16.48 -16.39
CA VAL A 105 15.08 -15.56 -15.49
C VAL A 105 14.66 -14.28 -16.22
N VAL A 106 15.52 -13.73 -17.08
CA VAL A 106 15.20 -12.54 -17.88
C VAL A 106 14.05 -12.82 -18.83
N ASP A 107 14.08 -13.95 -19.56
CA ASP A 107 13.01 -14.33 -20.47
C ASP A 107 11.68 -14.52 -19.73
N PHE A 108 11.71 -15.18 -18.57
CA PHE A 108 10.53 -15.31 -17.70
C PHE A 108 9.99 -13.94 -17.25
N LEU A 109 10.85 -13.03 -16.81
CA LEU A 109 10.46 -11.69 -16.37
C LEU A 109 9.88 -10.85 -17.52
N LEU A 110 10.43 -10.96 -18.74
CA LEU A 110 9.90 -10.28 -19.92
C LEU A 110 8.50 -10.79 -20.27
N VAL A 111 8.28 -12.10 -20.25
CA VAL A 111 6.95 -12.69 -20.48
C VAL A 111 5.98 -12.26 -19.39
N ALA A 112 6.39 -12.32 -18.11
CA ALA A 112 5.57 -11.87 -16.99
C ALA A 112 5.19 -10.39 -17.14
N LEU A 113 6.14 -9.53 -17.50
CA LEU A 113 5.89 -8.09 -17.72
C LEU A 113 4.83 -7.87 -18.80
N VAL A 114 4.93 -8.56 -19.94
CA VAL A 114 3.94 -8.46 -21.02
C VAL A 114 2.55 -8.90 -20.52
N VAL A 115 2.47 -10.01 -19.80
CA VAL A 115 1.20 -10.48 -19.21
C VAL A 115 0.63 -9.45 -18.24
N PHE A 116 1.45 -8.89 -17.36
CA PHE A 116 1.03 -7.84 -16.42
C PHE A 116 0.51 -6.60 -17.15
N LEU A 117 1.18 -6.16 -18.21
CA LEU A 117 0.73 -5.02 -19.01
C LEU A 117 -0.60 -5.29 -19.69
N VAL A 118 -0.77 -6.46 -20.31
CA VAL A 118 -2.02 -6.84 -20.97
C VAL A 118 -3.17 -6.92 -19.96
N VAL A 119 -2.97 -7.60 -18.83
CA VAL A 119 -3.98 -7.72 -17.78
C VAL A 119 -4.31 -6.34 -17.19
N GLY A 120 -3.29 -5.52 -16.93
CA GLY A 120 -3.44 -4.15 -16.45
C GLY A 120 -4.30 -3.31 -17.40
N LEU A 121 -3.98 -3.32 -18.69
CA LEU A 121 -4.75 -2.63 -19.73
C LEU A 121 -6.20 -3.10 -19.78
N LEU A 122 -6.45 -4.42 -19.75
CA LEU A 122 -7.80 -4.98 -19.76
C LEU A 122 -8.60 -4.55 -18.52
N LEU A 123 -7.99 -4.57 -17.34
CA LEU A 123 -8.62 -4.11 -16.10
C LEU A 123 -8.91 -2.61 -16.15
N THR A 124 -8.00 -1.79 -16.68
CA THR A 124 -8.21 -0.35 -16.84
C THR A 124 -9.35 -0.06 -17.82
N LEU A 125 -9.38 -0.73 -18.97
CA LEU A 125 -10.48 -0.58 -19.94
C LEU A 125 -11.82 -0.98 -19.35
N ARG A 126 -11.87 -2.14 -18.66
CA ARG A 126 -13.07 -2.59 -17.95
C ARG A 126 -13.49 -1.59 -16.89
N ASN A 127 -12.57 -1.09 -16.09
CA ASN A 127 -12.86 -0.12 -15.03
C ASN A 127 -13.44 1.18 -15.61
N ASN A 128 -12.82 1.72 -16.66
CA ASN A 128 -13.30 2.93 -17.32
C ASN A 128 -14.69 2.73 -17.92
N TYR A 129 -14.95 1.56 -18.52
CA TYR A 129 -16.28 1.20 -19.00
C TYR A 129 -17.31 1.14 -17.85
N MET A 130 -16.96 0.50 -16.73
CA MET A 130 -17.85 0.39 -15.56
C MET A 130 -18.16 1.77 -14.94
N ILE A 131 -17.15 2.63 -14.82
CA ILE A 131 -17.32 4.01 -14.32
C ILE A 131 -18.27 4.79 -15.22
N LYS A 132 -18.04 4.76 -16.54
CA LYS A 132 -18.86 5.52 -17.51
C LYS A 132 -20.31 5.02 -17.55
N ASN A 133 -20.52 3.70 -17.50
CA ASN A 133 -21.84 3.12 -17.80
C ASN A 133 -22.68 2.75 -16.58
N TYR A 134 -22.04 2.41 -15.44
CA TYR A 134 -22.74 1.93 -14.25
C TYR A 134 -22.59 2.90 -13.07
N TYR A 135 -21.36 3.24 -12.66
CA TYR A 135 -21.16 4.03 -11.44
C TYR A 135 -21.65 5.48 -11.58
N LYS A 136 -21.42 6.14 -12.73
CA LYS A 136 -21.90 7.52 -12.93
C LYS A 136 -23.44 7.63 -12.95
N LYS A 137 -24.17 6.54 -13.18
CA LYS A 137 -25.63 6.53 -13.20
C LYS A 137 -26.26 6.27 -11.84
N GLN A 138 -25.49 5.77 -10.87
CA GLN A 138 -25.97 5.54 -9.51
C GLN A 138 -25.60 6.75 -8.65
N VAL A 139 -26.54 7.68 -8.51
CA VAL A 139 -26.46 8.73 -7.48
C VAL A 139 -26.43 8.01 -6.12
N THR A 140 -25.23 7.91 -5.54
CA THR A 140 -25.01 7.13 -4.29
C THR A 140 -25.34 7.96 -3.04
N TYR A 141 -25.48 9.28 -3.19
CA TYR A 141 -25.80 10.20 -2.11
C TYR A 141 -27.21 10.77 -2.27
N ASP A 142 -27.91 10.97 -1.17
CA ASP A 142 -29.20 11.67 -1.20
C ASP A 142 -28.95 13.16 -1.46
N GLU A 143 -29.31 13.63 -2.67
CA GLU A 143 -29.13 15.02 -3.09
C GLU A 143 -29.81 16.01 -2.13
N LYS A 144 -30.97 15.65 -1.57
CA LYS A 144 -31.69 16.51 -0.61
C LYS A 144 -30.94 16.60 0.71
N ARG A 145 -30.40 15.47 1.18
CA ARG A 145 -29.59 15.43 2.41
C ARG A 145 -28.30 16.23 2.26
N VAL A 146 -27.63 16.14 1.11
CA VAL A 146 -26.41 16.92 0.83
C VAL A 146 -26.72 18.42 0.73
N ALA A 147 -27.78 18.79 0.02
CA ALA A 147 -28.21 20.19 -0.07
C ALA A 147 -28.59 20.77 1.30
N GLY A 148 -29.28 19.99 2.14
CA GLY A 148 -29.63 20.39 3.51
C GLY A 148 -28.41 20.60 4.41
N LYS A 149 -27.43 19.67 4.37
CA LYS A 149 -26.15 19.84 5.08
C LYS A 149 -25.37 21.08 4.62
N ALA A 150 -25.36 21.33 3.31
CA ALA A 150 -24.69 22.50 2.74
C ALA A 150 -25.36 23.81 3.19
N ALA A 151 -26.70 23.85 3.25
CA ALA A 151 -27.44 25.02 3.72
C ALA A 151 -27.17 25.32 5.21
N LEU A 152 -27.20 24.30 6.07
CA LEU A 152 -26.89 24.45 7.51
C LEU A 152 -25.47 24.96 7.74
N LEU A 153 -24.49 24.39 7.03
CA LEU A 153 -23.11 24.87 7.12
C LEU A 153 -23.00 26.33 6.66
N GLU A 154 -23.66 26.68 5.56
CA GLU A 154 -23.59 28.02 5.01
C GLU A 154 -24.22 29.07 5.92
N GLU A 155 -25.31 28.73 6.61
CA GLU A 155 -25.93 29.57 7.63
C GLU A 155 -24.95 29.87 8.78
N VAL A 156 -24.37 28.83 9.37
CA VAL A 156 -23.44 29.01 10.50
C VAL A 156 -22.13 29.68 10.08
N TYR A 157 -21.64 29.39 8.87
CA TYR A 157 -20.47 30.07 8.33
C TYR A 157 -20.74 31.55 8.06
N THR A 158 -21.94 31.89 7.56
CA THR A 158 -22.34 33.28 7.33
C THR A 158 -22.43 34.06 8.65
N GLU A 159 -22.99 33.45 9.69
CA GLU A 159 -23.05 34.06 11.03
C GLU A 159 -21.65 34.31 11.61
N ARG A 160 -20.76 33.31 11.51
CA ARG A 160 -19.45 33.36 12.19
C ARG A 160 -18.41 34.18 11.44
N PHE A 161 -18.40 34.10 10.11
CA PHE A 161 -17.34 34.62 9.25
C PHE A 161 -17.82 35.64 8.20
N GLY A 162 -19.12 35.95 8.16
CA GLY A 162 -19.69 36.85 7.17
C GLY A 162 -20.07 36.15 5.87
N SER A 163 -20.67 36.92 4.97
CA SER A 163 -21.21 36.43 3.70
C SER A 163 -20.15 35.80 2.80
N VAL A 164 -20.57 34.92 1.88
CA VAL A 164 -19.68 34.32 0.87
C VAL A 164 -18.86 35.37 0.13
N GLN A 165 -19.50 36.49 -0.23
CA GLN A 165 -18.90 37.55 -1.02
C GLN A 165 -17.77 38.23 -0.24
N GLU A 166 -17.98 38.50 1.04
CA GLU A 166 -16.95 39.06 1.93
C GLU A 166 -15.79 38.09 2.12
N ARG A 167 -16.10 36.80 2.35
CA ARG A 167 -15.08 35.74 2.53
C ARG A 167 -14.21 35.56 1.28
N GLN A 168 -14.80 35.66 0.09
CA GLN A 168 -14.08 35.49 -1.18
C GLN A 168 -13.34 36.76 -1.63
N ALA A 169 -13.69 37.93 -1.10
CA ALA A 169 -13.06 39.20 -1.48
C ALA A 169 -11.66 39.40 -0.88
N VAL A 170 -11.33 38.70 0.20
CA VAL A 170 -10.05 38.82 0.92
C VAL A 170 -9.16 37.58 0.74
N LYS A 171 -7.87 37.80 0.47
CA LYS A 171 -6.88 36.74 0.26
C LYS A 171 -6.30 36.18 1.57
N TYR A 172 -6.30 36.99 2.63
CA TYR A 172 -5.80 36.61 3.95
C TYR A 172 -6.78 37.09 5.01
N TYR A 173 -7.21 36.17 5.88
CA TYR A 173 -8.12 36.43 6.98
C TYR A 173 -7.55 35.79 8.25
N SER A 174 -7.47 36.57 9.32
CA SER A 174 -7.04 36.08 10.64
C SER A 174 -8.28 35.74 11.45
N ILE A 175 -8.41 34.48 11.85
CA ILE A 175 -9.51 34.00 12.68
C ILE A 175 -9.06 34.07 14.14
N SER A 176 -9.88 34.67 14.99
CA SER A 176 -9.65 34.71 16.43
C SER A 176 -10.00 33.38 17.09
N GLU A 177 -9.36 33.05 18.22
CA GLU A 177 -9.49 31.73 18.85
C GLU A 177 -10.94 31.39 19.22
N GLU A 178 -11.72 32.38 19.63
CA GLU A 178 -13.14 32.23 19.98
C GLU A 178 -14.04 31.85 18.79
N LYS A 179 -13.58 32.11 17.55
CA LYS A 179 -14.30 31.72 16.32
C LYS A 179 -13.85 30.37 15.78
N ASN A 180 -12.87 29.72 16.40
CA ASN A 180 -12.40 28.41 15.95
C ASN A 180 -13.48 27.32 16.19
N PHE A 181 -13.43 26.25 15.40
CA PHE A 181 -14.35 25.13 15.58
C PHE A 181 -13.80 24.13 16.58
N ASP A 182 -14.68 23.58 17.41
CA ASP A 182 -14.35 22.40 18.19
C ASP A 182 -14.33 21.14 17.31
N ALA A 183 -13.66 20.08 17.78
CA ALA A 183 -13.49 18.84 17.02
C ALA A 183 -14.82 18.15 16.65
N SER A 184 -15.86 18.26 17.49
CA SER A 184 -17.17 17.64 17.22
C SER A 184 -18.17 18.56 16.50
N PHE A 185 -17.84 19.84 16.32
CA PHE A 185 -18.78 20.88 15.90
C PHE A 185 -19.63 20.50 14.66
N VAL A 186 -19.00 19.98 13.61
CA VAL A 186 -19.70 19.62 12.36
C VAL A 186 -20.63 18.40 12.55
N SER A 187 -20.23 17.45 13.39
CA SER A 187 -21.06 16.29 13.72
C SER A 187 -22.30 16.73 14.50
N ASP A 188 -22.12 17.58 15.50
CA ASP A 188 -23.19 18.06 16.37
C ASP A 188 -24.19 18.91 15.56
N LEU A 189 -23.68 19.80 14.71
CA LEU A 189 -24.51 20.60 13.79
C LEU A 189 -25.40 19.76 12.88
N TYR A 190 -24.88 18.64 12.36
CA TYR A 190 -25.69 17.75 11.53
C TYR A 190 -26.72 16.95 12.33
N GLN A 191 -26.39 16.55 13.56
CA GLN A 191 -27.34 15.86 14.44
C GLN A 191 -28.50 16.79 14.82
N ASP A 192 -28.20 18.04 15.19
CA ASP A 192 -29.20 19.07 15.52
C ASP A 192 -30.08 19.43 14.31
N GLY A 193 -29.49 19.43 13.12
CA GLY A 193 -30.17 19.63 11.84
C GLY A 193 -30.95 18.41 11.32
N GLY A 194 -30.90 17.26 11.99
CA GLY A 194 -31.61 16.04 11.62
C GLY A 194 -31.00 15.24 10.45
N PHE A 195 -29.67 15.28 10.27
CA PHE A 195 -28.96 14.72 9.11
C PHE A 195 -27.81 13.74 9.41
#